data_AF-A0AA41X8B7-F1
#
_entry.id   AF-A0AA41X8B7-F1
#
_cell.length_a   1.000
_cell.length_b   1.000
_cell.length_c   1.000
_cell.angle_alpha   90.00
_cell.angle_beta   90.00
_cell.angle_gamma   90.00
#
_symmetry.space_group_name_H-M   'P 1'
#
loop_
_entity.id
_entity.type
_entity.pdbx_description
1 polymer ?
#
loop_
_entity_poly.entity_id
_entity_poly.type
_entity_poly.pdbx_seq_one_letter_code
_entity_poly.pdbx_strand_id
1 'polypeptide(L)'
;MKRFLRKLKEQAAALHQGQLLAKARSRLGKAGISIPITADMLLWAFRRQRESGIHHVDIAIGEETVTVSGLTTKLGLQVYFEVEIRPVRAEQRLLYFQIQQMKPLNYSWLKKKLFTKQPEVSYEDGLVIVDLNAWEQVERVPIGTIQEFRIQNGKLWVKIGL
;
A
#
# COMPACT_ATOMS: atom_id res chain seq x y z
N MET A 1 -21.33 -2.33 -56.48
CA MET A 1 -20.41 -1.28 -55.94
C MET A 1 -20.94 -0.58 -54.67
N LYS A 2 -22.18 -0.04 -54.65
CA LYS A 2 -22.73 0.70 -53.48
C LYS A 2 -22.81 -0.08 -52.16
N ARG A 3 -23.09 -1.39 -52.20
CA ARG A 3 -23.16 -2.27 -51.00
C ARG A 3 -21.82 -2.43 -50.29
N PHE A 4 -20.72 -2.43 -51.04
CA PHE A 4 -19.36 -2.57 -50.51
C PHE A 4 -18.92 -1.30 -49.77
N LEU A 5 -19.19 -0.14 -50.37
CA LEU A 5 -18.91 1.17 -49.76
C LEU A 5 -19.71 1.41 -48.47
N ARG A 6 -20.93 0.86 -48.38
CA ARG A 6 -21.74 0.94 -47.16
C ARG A 6 -21.13 0.12 -46.01
N LYS A 7 -20.72 -1.13 -46.29
CA LYS A 7 -20.04 -1.98 -45.31
C LYS A 7 -18.71 -1.38 -44.82
N LEU A 8 -17.94 -0.74 -45.70
CA LEU A 8 -16.69 -0.07 -45.31
C LEU A 8 -16.94 1.12 -44.37
N LYS A 9 -17.98 1.92 -44.62
CA LYS A 9 -18.36 3.03 -43.73
C LYS A 9 -18.83 2.53 -42.35
N GLU A 10 -19.63 1.47 -42.32
CA GLU A 10 -20.10 0.84 -41.08
C GLU A 10 -18.93 0.27 -40.25
N GLN A 11 -17.96 -0.38 -40.90
CA GLN A 11 -16.75 -0.91 -40.24
C GLN A 11 -15.83 0.20 -39.71
N ALA A 12 -15.64 1.28 -40.47
CA ALA A 12 -14.84 2.43 -40.04
C ALA A 12 -15.47 3.14 -38.83
N ALA A 13 -16.79 3.28 -38.80
CA ALA A 13 -17.52 3.87 -37.67
C ALA A 13 -17.42 3.01 -36.41
N ALA A 14 -17.54 1.69 -36.54
CA ALA A 14 -17.38 0.74 -35.43
C ALA A 14 -15.95 0.73 -34.87
N LEU A 15 -14.93 0.78 -35.73
CA LEU A 15 -13.52 0.90 -35.33
C LEU A 15 -13.25 2.20 -34.57
N HIS A 16 -13.78 3.31 -35.07
CA HIS A 16 -13.60 4.62 -34.46
C HIS A 16 -14.32 4.73 -33.10
N GLN A 17 -15.51 4.15 -32.97
CA GLN A 17 -16.20 4.03 -31.68
C GLN A 17 -15.44 3.13 -30.70
N GLY A 18 -14.91 1.99 -31.15
CA GLY A 18 -14.07 1.11 -30.33
C GLY A 18 -12.81 1.80 -29.80
N GLN A 19 -12.14 2.59 -30.65
CA GLN A 19 -10.96 3.38 -30.26
C GLN A 19 -11.31 4.50 -29.28
N LEU A 20 -12.44 5.19 -29.46
CA LEU A 20 -12.91 6.21 -28.52
C LEU A 20 -13.26 5.61 -27.15
N LEU A 21 -13.91 4.45 -27.12
CA LEU A 21 -14.21 3.73 -25.89
C LEU A 21 -12.95 3.23 -25.18
N ALA A 22 -11.97 2.71 -25.92
CA ALA A 22 -10.67 2.31 -25.35
C ALA A 22 -9.90 3.50 -24.77
N LYS A 23 -9.93 4.65 -25.45
CA LYS A 23 -9.30 5.89 -25.00
C LYS A 23 -10.03 6.53 -23.81
N ALA A 24 -11.36 6.42 -23.76
CA ALA A 24 -12.15 6.82 -22.61
C ALA A 24 -11.90 5.91 -21.40
N ARG A 25 -11.86 4.58 -21.60
CA ARG A 25 -11.49 3.62 -20.55
C ARG A 25 -10.09 3.84 -20.01
N SER A 26 -9.10 4.15 -20.86
CA SER A 26 -7.74 4.45 -20.39
C SER A 26 -7.61 5.79 -19.67
N ARG A 27 -8.50 6.75 -19.95
CA ARG A 27 -8.58 8.02 -19.20
C ARG A 27 -9.29 7.84 -17.85
N LEU A 28 -10.37 7.05 -17.81
CA LEU A 28 -11.08 6.71 -16.57
C LEU A 28 -10.19 5.88 -15.64
N GLY A 29 -9.46 4.89 -16.17
CA GLY A 29 -8.46 4.13 -15.40
C GLY A 29 -7.25 4.95 -14.92
N LYS A 30 -7.10 6.21 -15.36
CA LYS A 30 -6.06 7.14 -14.89
C LYS A 30 -6.57 8.16 -13.88
N ALA A 31 -7.88 8.34 -13.76
CA ALA A 31 -8.48 9.24 -12.78
C ALA A 31 -8.33 8.65 -11.39
N GLY A 32 -7.52 9.30 -10.55
CA GLY A 32 -7.29 8.87 -9.19
C GLY A 32 -6.56 9.94 -8.39
N ILE A 33 -6.72 9.87 -7.08
CA ILE A 33 -6.11 10.80 -6.12
C ILE A 33 -4.84 10.14 -5.59
N SER A 34 -3.70 10.81 -5.80
CA SER A 34 -2.42 10.37 -5.25
C SER A 34 -2.24 10.92 -3.84
N ILE A 35 -2.12 10.02 -2.87
CA ILE A 35 -1.98 10.31 -1.46
C ILE A 35 -0.55 9.99 -1.04
N PRO A 36 0.21 10.96 -0.50
CA PRO A 36 1.54 10.71 0.04
C PRO A 36 1.46 10.14 1.46
N ILE A 37 1.94 8.92 1.63
CA ILE A 37 2.15 8.29 2.94
C ILE A 37 3.53 8.67 3.45
N THR A 38 3.58 9.40 4.57
CA THR A 38 4.83 9.82 5.22
C THR A 38 5.26 8.84 6.31
N ALA A 39 6.51 8.95 6.74
CA ALA A 39 7.04 8.19 7.88
C ALA A 39 6.21 8.44 9.15
N ASP A 40 5.79 9.67 9.41
CA ASP A 40 4.97 10.02 10.57
C ASP A 40 3.58 9.35 10.55
N MET A 41 2.97 9.21 9.38
CA MET A 41 1.67 8.53 9.24
C MET A 41 1.79 7.03 9.53
N LEU A 42 2.83 6.40 9.00
CA LEU A 42 3.15 5.02 9.34
C LEU A 42 3.45 4.92 10.83
N LEU A 43 4.23 5.84 11.38
CA LEU A 43 4.66 5.82 12.77
C LEU A 43 3.44 5.93 13.69
N TRP A 44 2.46 6.76 13.33
CA TRP A 44 1.18 6.83 14.02
C TRP A 44 0.45 5.49 14.03
N ALA A 45 0.39 4.79 12.89
CA ALA A 45 -0.22 3.45 12.80
C ALA A 45 0.51 2.45 13.71
N PHE A 46 1.85 2.40 13.64
CA PHE A 46 2.66 1.48 14.44
C PHE A 46 2.73 1.82 15.94
N ARG A 47 2.55 3.10 16.35
CA ARG A 47 2.65 3.55 17.75
C ARG A 47 1.38 3.36 18.59
N ARG A 48 0.23 3.00 18.01
CA ARG A 48 -0.98 2.69 18.83
C ARG A 48 -0.82 1.47 19.73
N GLN A 49 0.33 0.80 19.69
CA GLN A 49 0.76 -0.22 20.62
C GLN A 49 1.10 0.32 22.03
N ARG A 50 0.10 0.50 22.90
CA ARG A 50 0.36 0.83 24.32
C ARG A 50 0.73 -0.38 25.19
N GLU A 51 0.40 -1.60 24.77
CA GLU A 51 0.51 -2.81 25.62
C GLU A 51 1.47 -3.88 25.08
N SER A 52 2.24 -3.58 24.03
CA SER A 52 3.09 -4.59 23.40
C SER A 52 4.47 -4.71 24.06
N GLY A 53 4.90 -3.81 24.95
CA GLY A 53 6.30 -3.79 25.41
C GLY A 53 7.27 -3.53 24.25
N ILE A 54 6.82 -2.72 23.29
CA ILE A 54 7.61 -2.10 22.23
C ILE A 54 7.71 -0.61 22.56
N HIS A 55 8.90 -0.07 22.47
CA HIS A 55 9.26 1.28 22.88
C HIS A 55 10.15 1.91 21.82
N HIS A 56 10.17 3.25 21.78
CA HIS A 56 11.05 4.02 20.89
C HIS A 56 10.93 3.60 19.41
N VAL A 57 9.70 3.36 18.95
CA VAL A 57 9.45 3.05 17.53
C VAL A 57 9.86 4.25 16.69
N ASP A 58 10.61 3.96 15.63
CA ASP A 58 11.01 4.90 14.58
C ASP A 58 10.71 4.31 13.20
N ILE A 59 10.50 5.18 12.21
CA ILE A 59 10.22 4.80 10.83
C ILE A 59 11.06 5.62 9.87
N ALA A 60 11.74 4.92 8.96
CA ALA A 60 12.42 5.51 7.83
C ALA A 60 11.84 4.96 6.51
N ILE A 61 11.64 5.84 5.53
CA ILE A 61 11.25 5.46 4.17
C ILE A 61 12.48 5.63 3.27
N GLY A 62 13.02 4.51 2.78
CA GLY A 62 14.15 4.45 1.86
C GLY A 62 13.71 4.59 0.40
N GLU A 63 14.51 4.05 -0.52
CA GLU A 63 14.20 4.06 -1.96
C GLU A 63 13.15 3.02 -2.34
N GLU A 64 13.28 1.80 -1.81
CA GLU A 64 12.38 0.67 -2.12
C GLU A 64 11.65 0.10 -0.91
N THR A 65 12.05 0.50 0.30
CA THR A 65 11.62 -0.14 1.54
C THR A 65 11.26 0.88 2.61
N VAL A 66 10.47 0.40 3.56
CA VAL A 66 10.17 1.08 4.81
C VAL A 66 10.86 0.31 5.92
N THR A 67 11.64 0.99 6.73
CA THR A 67 12.30 0.41 7.91
C THR A 67 11.54 0.82 9.15
N VAL A 68 11.12 -0.18 9.94
CA VAL A 68 10.51 0.00 11.26
C VAL A 68 11.51 -0.50 12.30
N SER A 69 11.97 0.38 13.19
CA SER A 69 12.93 0.04 14.23
C SER A 69 12.44 0.44 15.61
N GLY A 70 13.07 -0.11 16.65
CA GLY A 70 12.76 0.26 18.03
C GLY A 70 13.34 -0.72 19.04
N LEU A 71 12.84 -0.64 20.27
CA LEU A 71 13.20 -1.52 21.36
C LEU A 71 12.02 -2.39 21.76
N THR A 72 12.27 -3.67 22.07
CA THR A 72 11.25 -4.54 22.66
C THR A 72 11.79 -5.28 23.86
N THR A 73 10.93 -5.52 24.84
CA THR A 73 11.30 -6.30 26.03
C THR A 73 10.97 -7.77 25.82
N LYS A 74 11.95 -8.64 26.08
CA LYS A 74 11.81 -10.10 26.13
C LYS A 74 12.51 -10.63 27.38
N LEU A 75 11.77 -11.33 28.25
CA LEU A 75 12.30 -11.90 29.51
C LEU A 75 13.03 -10.85 30.38
N GLY A 76 12.53 -9.62 30.41
CA GLY A 76 13.15 -8.51 31.16
C GLY A 76 14.34 -7.83 30.48
N LEU A 77 14.83 -8.35 29.35
CA LEU A 77 15.91 -7.75 28.56
C LEU A 77 15.35 -6.89 27.44
N GLN A 78 15.91 -5.69 27.25
CA GLN A 78 15.64 -4.86 26.08
C GLN A 78 16.44 -5.35 24.89
N VAL A 79 15.74 -5.53 23.77
CA VAL A 79 16.29 -6.01 22.50
C VAL A 79 15.95 -4.99 21.44
N TYR A 80 16.97 -4.47 20.75
CA TYR A 80 16.76 -3.68 19.55
C TYR A 80 16.19 -4.55 18.44
N PHE A 81 15.20 -4.03 17.74
CA PHE A 81 14.69 -4.63 16.52
C PHE A 81 14.69 -3.65 15.36
N GLU A 82 14.75 -4.23 14.17
CA GLU A 82 14.65 -3.53 12.90
C GLU A 82 13.97 -4.46 11.91
N VAL A 83 12.96 -3.96 11.21
CA VAL A 83 12.23 -4.70 10.19
C VAL A 83 12.18 -3.85 8.94
N GLU A 84 12.74 -4.36 7.85
CA GLU A 84 12.66 -3.75 6.54
C GLU A 84 11.52 -4.40 5.76
N ILE A 85 10.55 -3.61 5.33
CA ILE A 85 9.36 -4.07 4.61
C ILE A 85 9.24 -3.37 3.25
N ARG A 86 8.85 -4.12 2.22
CA ARG A 86 8.64 -3.62 0.85
C ARG A 86 7.18 -3.77 0.46
N PRO A 87 6.50 -2.74 -0.07
CA PRO A 87 5.17 -2.93 -0.62
C PRO A 87 5.22 -3.82 -1.87
N VAL A 88 4.39 -4.86 -1.92
CA VAL A 88 4.42 -5.88 -2.98
C VAL A 88 3.11 -6.00 -3.75
N ARG A 89 1.98 -5.72 -3.11
CA ARG A 89 0.67 -5.70 -3.78
C ARG A 89 -0.31 -4.84 -3.01
N ALA A 90 -1.39 -4.47 -3.68
CA ALA A 90 -2.53 -3.83 -3.06
C ALA A 90 -3.82 -4.55 -3.45
N GLU A 91 -4.77 -4.59 -2.54
CA GLU A 91 -6.10 -5.16 -2.77
C GLU A 91 -7.12 -4.26 -2.07
N GLN A 92 -8.09 -3.74 -2.83
CA GLN A 92 -9.02 -2.72 -2.33
C GLN A 92 -8.26 -1.52 -1.73
N ARG A 93 -8.25 -1.37 -0.39
CA ARG A 93 -7.53 -0.34 0.36
C ARG A 93 -6.48 -0.89 1.31
N LEU A 94 -6.17 -2.18 1.14
CA LEU A 94 -5.14 -2.88 1.87
C LEU A 94 -3.85 -2.83 1.05
N LEU A 95 -2.78 -2.38 1.68
CA LEU A 95 -1.45 -2.44 1.12
C LEU A 95 -0.66 -3.55 1.82
N TYR A 96 -0.13 -4.47 1.01
CA TYR A 96 0.59 -5.64 1.50
C TYR A 96 2.08 -5.40 1.36
N PHE A 97 2.80 -5.68 2.44
CA PHE A 97 4.24 -5.55 2.51
C PHE A 97 4.89 -6.89 2.81
N GLN A 98 5.99 -7.17 2.12
CA GLN A 98 6.84 -8.31 2.39
C GLN A 98 8.02 -7.87 3.25
N ILE A 99 8.32 -8.64 4.30
CA ILE A 99 9.53 -8.46 5.10
C ILE A 99 10.74 -8.86 4.24
N GLN A 100 11.62 -7.91 3.96
CA GLN A 100 12.88 -8.13 3.24
C GLN A 100 13.97 -8.56 4.21
N GLN A 101 14.12 -7.82 5.31
CA GLN A 101 15.13 -8.08 6.33
C GLN A 101 14.55 -7.86 7.73
N MET A 102 15.11 -8.56 8.71
CA MET A 102 14.72 -8.38 10.10
C MET A 102 15.89 -8.66 11.04
N LYS A 103 16.08 -7.78 12.02
CA LYS A 103 16.97 -7.95 13.16
C LYS A 103 16.14 -7.95 14.46
N PRO A 104 16.42 -8.87 15.39
CA PRO A 104 17.25 -10.06 15.20
C PRO A 104 16.61 -11.05 14.20
N LEU A 105 17.43 -11.86 13.53
CA LEU A 105 17.00 -12.76 12.44
C LEU A 105 15.92 -13.76 12.89
N ASN A 106 14.88 -13.87 12.07
CA ASN A 106 13.91 -14.98 12.02
C ASN A 106 13.11 -15.31 13.30
N TYR A 107 12.79 -14.30 14.11
CA TYR A 107 11.93 -14.49 15.28
C TYR A 107 10.44 -14.35 14.96
N SER A 108 9.76 -15.48 14.77
CA SER A 108 8.30 -15.56 14.58
C SER A 108 7.50 -14.84 15.68
N TRP A 109 7.98 -14.86 16.92
CA TRP A 109 7.36 -14.13 18.04
C TRP A 109 7.37 -12.62 17.83
N LEU A 110 8.44 -12.05 17.26
CA LEU A 110 8.57 -10.62 17.05
C LEU A 110 7.61 -10.14 15.96
N LYS A 111 7.49 -10.90 14.86
CA LYS A 111 6.52 -10.64 13.79
C LYS A 111 5.10 -10.58 14.34
N LYS A 112 4.70 -11.59 15.13
CA LYS A 112 3.37 -11.61 15.78
C LYS A 112 3.18 -10.42 16.72
N LYS A 113 4.22 -10.07 17.49
CA LYS A 113 4.17 -8.97 18.46
C LYS A 113 4.06 -7.60 17.80
N LEU A 114 4.73 -7.39 16.67
CA LEU A 114 4.68 -6.14 15.90
C LEU A 114 3.36 -5.95 15.17
N PHE A 115 2.79 -7.03 14.63
CA PHE A 115 1.78 -6.91 13.57
C PHE A 115 0.44 -7.63 13.83
N THR A 116 0.18 -8.24 14.99
CA THR A 116 -1.07 -9.03 15.22
C THR A 116 -2.09 -8.34 16.14
N LYS A 117 -1.82 -7.12 16.63
CA LYS A 117 -2.68 -6.44 17.64
C LYS A 117 -3.28 -5.10 17.19
N GLN A 118 -3.19 -4.73 15.92
CA GLN A 118 -3.63 -3.41 15.46
C GLN A 118 -4.85 -3.54 14.55
N PRO A 119 -5.91 -2.73 14.72
CA PRO A 119 -7.02 -2.69 13.77
C PRO A 119 -6.54 -2.35 12.35
N GLU A 120 -5.51 -1.52 12.25
CA GLU A 120 -5.01 -0.98 10.98
C GLU A 120 -3.82 -1.76 10.40
N VAL A 121 -3.19 -2.65 11.19
CA VAL A 121 -2.03 -3.43 10.77
C VAL A 121 -2.18 -4.87 11.22
N SER A 122 -2.20 -5.79 10.26
CA SER A 122 -2.24 -7.23 10.49
C SER A 122 -1.04 -7.96 9.87
N TYR A 123 -0.87 -9.23 10.23
CA TYR A 123 0.16 -10.09 9.65
C TYR A 123 -0.38 -11.49 9.38
N GLU A 124 -0.41 -11.83 8.10
CA GLU A 124 -0.96 -13.07 7.59
C GLU A 124 -0.09 -13.56 6.42
N ASP A 125 0.16 -14.88 6.37
CA ASP A 125 0.94 -15.54 5.31
C ASP A 125 2.28 -14.88 4.96
N GLY A 126 2.96 -14.35 5.98
CA GLY A 126 4.28 -13.73 5.79
C GLY A 126 4.23 -12.25 5.39
N LEU A 127 3.04 -11.69 5.19
CA LEU A 127 2.82 -10.32 4.72
C LEU A 127 2.31 -9.43 5.86
N VAL A 128 2.88 -8.24 5.98
CA VAL A 128 2.31 -7.16 6.80
C VAL A 128 1.25 -6.46 5.96
N ILE A 129 0.04 -6.35 6.49
CA ILE A 129 -1.11 -5.77 5.78
C ILE A 129 -1.48 -4.49 6.50
N VAL A 130 -1.50 -3.37 5.78
CA VAL A 130 -1.90 -2.07 6.32
C VAL A 130 -3.22 -1.64 5.68
N ASP A 131 -4.23 -1.39 6.51
CA ASP A 131 -5.50 -0.80 6.08
C ASP A 131 -5.37 0.73 6.05
N LEU A 132 -5.46 1.29 4.85
CA LEU A 132 -5.37 2.74 4.66
C LEU A 132 -6.63 3.49 5.07
N ASN A 133 -7.77 2.83 5.27
CA ASN A 133 -9.04 3.49 5.65
C ASN A 133 -8.94 4.22 6.99
N ALA A 134 -8.07 3.78 7.88
CA ALA A 134 -7.93 4.37 9.20
C ALA A 134 -7.16 5.69 9.22
N TRP A 135 -6.74 6.19 8.06
CA TRP A 135 -5.93 7.39 7.94
C TRP A 135 -6.81 8.54 7.45
N GLU A 136 -6.86 9.63 8.21
CA GLU A 136 -7.73 10.79 7.93
C GLU A 136 -7.60 11.33 6.49
N GLN A 137 -6.40 11.24 5.90
CA GLN A 137 -6.14 11.71 4.54
C GLN A 137 -6.77 10.81 3.46
N VAL A 138 -6.89 9.52 3.76
CA VAL A 138 -7.49 8.51 2.88
C VAL A 138 -9.00 8.47 3.07
N GLU A 139 -9.48 8.71 4.29
CA GLU A 139 -10.92 8.81 4.62
C GLU A 139 -11.65 9.89 3.80
N ARG A 140 -10.94 10.97 3.43
CA ARG A 140 -11.46 12.02 2.52
C ARG A 140 -11.81 11.51 1.12
N VAL A 141 -11.36 10.32 0.76
CA VAL A 141 -11.72 9.64 -0.49
C VAL A 141 -12.70 8.50 -0.14
N PRO A 142 -14.03 8.74 -0.21
CA PRO A 142 -15.02 7.85 0.40
C PRO A 142 -15.10 6.48 -0.29
N ILE A 143 -14.86 6.44 -1.60
CA ILE A 143 -14.92 5.22 -2.43
C ILE A 143 -13.68 5.10 -3.31
N GLY A 144 -13.30 3.87 -3.68
CA GLY A 144 -12.20 3.60 -4.60
C GLY A 144 -11.17 2.59 -4.07
N THR A 145 -10.36 2.08 -4.99
CA THR A 145 -9.32 1.08 -4.72
C THR A 145 -7.93 1.61 -5.07
N ILE A 146 -6.90 1.06 -4.44
CA ILE A 146 -5.51 1.33 -4.79
C ILE A 146 -5.27 0.82 -6.22
N GLN A 147 -4.94 1.73 -7.14
CA GLN A 147 -4.57 1.41 -8.52
C GLN A 147 -3.06 1.28 -8.69
N GLU A 148 -2.31 2.13 -7.99
CA GLU A 148 -0.86 2.21 -8.10
C GLU A 148 -0.27 2.55 -6.73
N PHE A 149 0.92 2.02 -6.44
CA PHE A 149 1.72 2.42 -5.30
C PHE A 149 3.20 2.44 -5.68
N ARG A 150 3.97 3.35 -5.09
CA ARG A 150 5.43 3.42 -5.26
C ARG A 150 6.10 4.19 -4.15
N ILE A 151 7.32 3.83 -3.79
CA ILE A 151 8.15 4.66 -2.92
C ILE A 151 8.93 5.64 -3.81
N GLN A 152 8.86 6.93 -3.48
CA GLN A 152 9.55 7.98 -4.21
C GLN A 152 9.74 9.21 -3.31
N ASN A 153 10.96 9.74 -3.27
CA ASN A 153 11.34 10.93 -2.50
C ASN A 153 11.01 10.79 -0.99
N GLY A 154 11.35 9.64 -0.39
CA GLY A 154 11.12 9.38 1.03
C GLY A 154 9.64 9.30 1.43
N LYS A 155 8.75 9.04 0.47
CA LYS A 155 7.31 8.88 0.68
C LYS A 155 6.80 7.66 -0.06
N LEU A 156 5.83 6.99 0.53
CA LEU A 156 5.07 5.95 -0.14
C LEU A 156 3.86 6.60 -0.81
N TRP A 157 3.88 6.70 -2.11
CA TRP A 157 2.75 7.23 -2.88
C TRP A 157 1.74 6.13 -3.13
N VAL A 158 0.48 6.40 -2.83
CA VAL A 158 -0.64 5.50 -3.11
C VAL A 158 -1.67 6.25 -3.92
N LYS A 159 -2.05 5.72 -5.07
CA LYS A 159 -3.07 6.29 -5.94
C LYS A 159 -4.38 5.53 -5.74
N ILE A 160 -5.39 6.23 -5.24
CA ILE A 160 -6.75 5.70 -5.09
C ILE A 160 -7.55 6.11 -6.32
N GLY A 161 -8.02 5.13 -7.09
CA GLY A 161 -8.91 5.36 -8.23
C GLY A 161 -10.37 5.11 -7.89
N LEU A 162 -11.25 5.86 -8.55
CA LEU A 162 -12.70 5.72 -8.46
C LEU A 162 -13.21 4.60 -9.37
#